data_AF-A0A6B3NKR8-F1
#
_entry.id   AF-A0A6B3NKR8-F1
#
_cell.length_a   1.000
_cell.length_b   1.000
_cell.length_c   1.000
_cell.angle_alpha   90.00
_cell.angle_beta   90.00
_cell.angle_gamma   90.00
#
_symmetry.space_group_name_H-M   'P 1'
#
loop_
_entity.id
_entity.type
_entity.pdbx_description
1 polymer ?
#
loop_
_entity_poly.entity_id
_entity_poly.type
_entity_poly.pdbx_seq_one_letter_code
_entity_poly.pdbx_strand_id
1 'polypeptide(L)' 'MSIEKLKPVDKGAVGVYMPYYQGAKRNILPLAISLYQQGSLEGNRHIEGGESIPFVATWFVSNLPADLTRCRLQFD' A
#
# COMPACT_ATOMS: atom_id res chain seq x y z
N MET A 1 -9.71 7.32 0.80
CA MET A 1 -9.03 7.58 2.10
C MET A 1 -7.65 8.17 1.84
N SER A 2 -7.18 9.15 2.64
CA SER A 2 -5.80 9.68 2.49
C SER A 2 -4.79 8.76 3.17
N ILE A 3 -3.66 8.51 2.51
CA ILE A 3 -2.50 7.76 3.03
C ILE A 3 -2.03 8.35 4.38
N GLU A 4 -2.19 9.66 4.56
CA GLU A 4 -1.79 10.40 5.77
C GLU A 4 -2.55 9.96 7.03
N LYS A 5 -3.73 9.35 6.86
CA LYS A 5 -4.58 8.88 7.97
C LYS A 5 -4.35 7.40 8.32
N LEU A 6 -3.42 6.73 7.64
CA LEU A 6 -3.10 5.33 7.92
C LEU A 6 -2.54 5.19 9.34
N LYS A 7 -3.12 4.26 10.09
CA LYS A 7 -2.58 3.84 11.38
C LYS A 7 -1.70 2.60 11.18
N PRO A 8 -0.53 2.52 11.84
CA PRO A 8 0.27 1.30 11.85
C PRO A 8 -0.56 0.10 12.32
N VAL A 9 -0.36 -1.06 11.69
CA VAL A 9 -0.89 -2.32 12.22
C VAL A 9 -0.18 -2.75 13.50
N ASP A 10 -0.74 -3.73 14.20
CA ASP A 10 -0.15 -4.29 15.41
C ASP A 10 1.15 -5.07 15.13
N LYS A 11 1.94 -5.30 16.18
CA LYS A 11 3.23 -5.98 16.08
C LYS A 11 3.13 -7.45 15.62
N GLY A 12 2.01 -8.12 15.89
CA GLY A 12 1.77 -9.50 15.46
C GLY A 12 1.67 -9.59 13.94
N ALA A 13 0.87 -8.71 13.33
CA ALA A 13 0.78 -8.60 11.87
C ALA A 13 2.14 -8.31 11.22
N VAL A 14 2.94 -7.42 11.80
CA VAL A 14 4.31 -7.14 11.30
C VAL A 14 5.21 -8.37 11.37
N GLY A 15 5.14 -9.13 12.47
CA GLY A 15 5.97 -10.31 12.71
C GLY A 15 5.90 -11.37 11.60
N VAL A 16 4.73 -11.55 10.99
CA VAL A 16 4.51 -12.49 9.88
C VAL A 16 5.33 -12.10 8.63
N TYR A 17 5.52 -10.80 8.38
CA TYR A 17 6.22 -10.28 7.21
C TYR A 17 7.73 -10.07 7.43
N MET A 18 8.20 -10.04 8.68
CA MET A 18 9.60 -9.74 9.03
C MET A 18 10.68 -10.58 8.31
N PRO A 19 10.48 -11.89 8.04
CA PRO A 19 11.47 -12.70 7.31
C PRO A 19 11.68 -12.25 5.86
N TYR A 20 10.68 -11.59 5.27
CA TYR A 20 10.66 -11.20 3.85
C TYR A 20 11.18 -9.78 3.61
N TYR A 21 11.44 -9.01 4.68
CA TYR A 21 11.83 -7.61 4.61
C TYR A 21 13.10 -7.34 5.42
N GLN A 22 14.04 -6.60 4.82
CA GLN A 22 15.33 -6.25 5.42
C GLN A 22 15.56 -4.72 5.44
N GLY A 23 16.42 -4.28 6.37
CA GLY A 23 16.88 -2.90 6.46
C GLY A 23 15.75 -1.88 6.65
N ALA A 24 15.88 -0.73 6.00
CA ALA A 24 14.97 0.42 6.15
C ALA A 24 13.51 0.11 5.80
N LYS A 25 13.23 -0.93 5.01
CA LYS A 25 11.85 -1.32 4.64
C LYS A 25 11.03 -1.77 5.84
N ARG A 26 11.66 -2.22 6.94
CA ARG A 26 10.96 -2.59 8.18
C ARG A 26 10.30 -1.40 8.87
N ASN A 27 10.80 -0.19 8.66
CA ASN A 27 10.26 1.02 9.30
C ASN A 27 8.90 1.40 8.73
N ILE A 28 8.70 1.19 7.42
CA ILE A 28 7.43 1.49 6.74
C ILE A 28 6.47 0.30 6.72
N LEU A 29 6.96 -0.91 7.00
CA LEU A 29 6.18 -2.15 6.94
C LEU A 29 4.83 -2.08 7.69
N PRO A 30 4.72 -1.51 8.91
CA PRO A 30 3.43 -1.40 9.59
C PRO A 30 2.39 -0.56 8.84
N LEU A 31 2.83 0.53 8.19
CA LEU A 31 1.96 1.38 7.38
C LEU A 31 1.65 0.74 6.02
N ALA A 32 2.62 0.05 5.44
CA ALA A 32 2.45 -0.68 4.19
C ALA A 32 1.42 -1.81 4.33
N ILE A 33 1.44 -2.57 5.44
CA ILE A 33 0.43 -3.60 5.71
C ILE A 33 -0.95 -2.96 5.89
N SER A 34 -1.02 -1.84 6.62
CA SER A 34 -2.27 -1.08 6.83
C SER A 34 -2.89 -0.61 5.52
N LEU A 35 -2.07 -0.10 4.60
CA LEU A 35 -2.51 0.23 3.25
C LEU A 35 -2.94 -1.02 2.50
N TYR A 36 -2.11 -2.07 2.49
CA TYR A 36 -2.36 -3.29 1.73
C TYR A 36 -3.68 -3.95 2.11
N GLN A 37 -4.08 -3.93 3.39
CA GLN A 37 -5.36 -4.45 3.86
C GLN A 37 -6.58 -3.70 3.32
N GLN A 38 -6.43 -2.48 2.80
CA GLN A 38 -7.55 -1.74 2.18
C GLN A 38 -7.92 -2.27 0.80
N GLY A 39 -7.01 -2.95 0.10
CA GLY A 39 -7.23 -3.49 -1.25
C GLY A 39 -7.32 -2.45 -2.37
N SER A 40 -7.45 -1.16 -2.03
CA SER A 40 -7.50 -0.07 -3.01
C SER A 40 -6.95 1.24 -2.47
N LEU A 41 -6.56 2.11 -3.40
CA LEU A 41 -6.20 3.50 -3.16
C LEU A 41 -6.70 4.33 -4.34
N GLU A 42 -7.45 5.38 -4.04
CA GLU A 42 -7.96 6.34 -5.00
C GLU A 42 -7.45 7.75 -4.68
N GLY A 43 -7.32 8.59 -5.70
CA GLY A 43 -6.91 9.97 -5.51
C GLY A 43 -6.71 10.71 -6.83
N ASN A 44 -6.05 11.87 -6.74
CA ASN A 44 -5.65 12.64 -7.90
C ASN A 44 -4.12 12.62 -7.99
N ARG A 45 -3.60 12.14 -9.12
CA ARG A 45 -2.16 12.17 -9.39
C ARG A 45 -1.82 13.52 -10.02
N HIS A 46 -1.01 14.30 -9.32
CA HIS A 46 -0.46 15.53 -9.88
C HIS A 46 0.43 15.21 -11.08
N ILE A 47 0.17 15.90 -12.20
CA ILE A 47 0.99 15.86 -13.42
C ILE A 47 1.79 17.16 -13.49
N GLU A 48 3.11 17.04 -13.56
CA GLU A 48 3.98 18.22 -13.68
C GLU A 48 3.67 18.95 -14.99
N GLY A 49 3.39 20.25 -14.90
CA GLY A 49 3.03 21.08 -16.06
C GLY A 49 1.63 20.85 -16.62
N GLY A 50 0.77 20.08 -15.94
CA GLY A 50 -0.60 19.80 -16.38
C GLY A 50 -1.60 19.78 -15.23
N GLU A 51 -2.83 19.38 -15.55
CA GLU A 51 -3.88 19.16 -14.55
C GLU A 51 -3.68 17.82 -13.84
N SER A 52 -4.11 17.74 -12.58
CA SER A 52 -4.10 16.49 -11.86
C SER A 52 -5.16 15.55 -12.42
N ILE A 53 -4.81 14.27 -12.61
CA ILE A 53 -5.73 13.27 -13.15
C ILE A 53 -6.20 12.31 -12.04
N PRO A 54 -7.49 11.96 -11.99
CA PRO A 54 -7.98 10.92 -11.08
C PRO A 54 -7.30 9.57 -11.36
N PHE A 55 -7.08 8.79 -10.31
CA PHE A 55 -6.63 7.41 -10.44
C PHE A 55 -7.31 6.49 -9.43
N VAL A 56 -7.42 5.23 -9.81
CA VAL A 56 -7.79 4.13 -8.92
C VAL A 56 -6.73 3.04 -9.02
N ALA A 57 -6.10 2.73 -7.90
CA ALA A 57 -5.21 1.59 -7.71
C ALA A 57 -5.95 0.50 -6.93
N THR A 58 -5.90 -0.74 -7.41
CA THR A 58 -6.49 -1.91 -6.73
C THR A 58 -5.53 -3.08 -6.72
N TRP A 59 -5.58 -3.90 -5.68
CA TRP A 59 -4.82 -5.13 -5.56
C TRP A 59 -5.61 -6.18 -4.78
N PHE A 60 -5.27 -7.45 -5.01
CA PHE A 60 -5.81 -8.53 -4.20
C PHE A 60 -5.08 -8.60 -2.86
N VAL A 61 -5.83 -8.67 -1.76
CA VAL A 61 -5.27 -8.81 -0.41
C VAL A 61 -5.03 -10.29 -0.13
N SER A 62 -3.77 -10.70 -0.07
CA SER A 62 -3.37 -12.02 0.41
C SER A 62 -2.96 -11.98 1.88
N ASN A 63 -3.20 -13.09 2.59
CA ASN A 63 -2.70 -13.30 3.94
C ASN A 63 -1.30 -13.92 3.98
N LEU A 64 -0.72 -14.26 2.81
CA LEU A 64 0.59 -14.89 2.70
C LEU A 64 1.63 -13.88 2.19
N PRO A 65 2.68 -13.56 2.98
CA PRO A 65 3.72 -12.61 2.56
C PRO A 65 4.50 -13.01 1.30
N ALA A 66 4.49 -14.30 0.96
CA ALA A 66 5.16 -14.83 -0.22
C ALA A 66 4.35 -14.61 -1.52
N ASP A 67 3.07 -14.25 -1.41
CA ASP A 67 2.23 -14.04 -2.57
C ASP A 67 2.60 -12.74 -3.30
N LEU A 68 2.62 -12.81 -4.63
CA LEU A 68 2.91 -11.66 -5.47
C LEU A 68 1.77 -10.63 -5.37
N THR A 69 2.13 -9.40 -4.98
CA THR A 69 1.22 -8.27 -5.06
C THR A 69 1.08 -7.81 -6.51
N ARG A 70 -0.12 -7.98 -7.08
CA ARG A 70 -0.49 -7.42 -8.39
C ARG A 70 -1.35 -6.17 -8.16
N CYS A 71 -0.81 -5.02 -8.53
CA CYS A 71 -1.52 -3.75 -8.48
C CYS A 71 -1.98 -3.35 -9.89
N ARG A 72 -3.27 -3.10 -10.05
CA ARG A 72 -3.84 -2.49 -11.26
C ARG A 72 -4.04 -1.01 -10.99
N LEU A 73 -3.43 -0.18 -11.82
CA LEU A 73 -3.66 1.26 -11.82
C LEU A 73 -4.50 1.62 -13.05
N GLN A 74 -5.55 2.40 -12.82
CA GLN A 74 -6.38 2.99 -13.86
C GLN A 74 -6.36 4.50 -13.67
N PHE A 75 -6.21 5.21 -14.78
CA PHE A 75 -6.38 6.66 -14.89
C PHE A 75 -7.61 6.92 -15.76
N ASP A 76 -8.32 8.00 -15.49
CA ASP A 76 -9.38 8.52 -16.36
C ASP A 76 -8.79 9.31 -17.55
#